data_AF-A0A1F7FYI9-F1
#
_entry.id   AF-A0A1F7FYI9-F1
#
_cell.length_a   1.000
_cell.length_b   1.000
_cell.length_c   1.000
_cell.angle_alpha   90.00
_cell.angle_beta   90.00
_cell.angle_gamma   90.00
#
_symmetry.space_group_name_H-M   'P 1'
#
loop_
_entity.id
_entity.type
_entity.pdbx_description
1 polymer ?
#
loop_
_entity_poly.entity_id
_entity_poly.type
_entity_poly.pdbx_seq_one_letter_code
_entity_poly.pdbx_strand_id
1 'polypeptide(L)'
;MASGFCQNHSSIPSIHACHHCAESFCADCLVEGEEHYFCMNPDCQTAMQIDNEQVKAASPENSEFTVVMTRFRKLTTGYFILAWLIIPSVIGAFINKNYSGSYLNSTWLTVLCVYSFIAWLFYSSLDDALSRFRRLARIFYLLAAALIGSAGVASFNLMLKYDLMLQINMLLIGHLQTEQFFLIWAISSAIWGSCTIFFLMYFPGLVDEFERLNSGRSATTRN
;
A
#
# COMPACT_ATOMS: atom_id res chain seq x y z
N MET A 1 -4.94 4.54 -43.13
CA MET A 1 -6.32 4.94 -42.77
C MET A 1 -7.09 3.66 -42.57
N ALA A 2 -7.55 3.37 -41.35
CA ALA A 2 -8.32 2.14 -41.09
C ALA A 2 -9.61 2.18 -41.90
N SER A 3 -9.84 1.17 -42.74
CA SER A 3 -11.15 0.91 -43.34
C SER A 3 -12.14 0.70 -42.20
N GLY A 4 -13.28 1.39 -42.24
CA GLY A 4 -14.34 1.26 -41.22
C GLY A 4 -15.08 -0.08 -41.26
N PHE A 5 -14.68 -1.00 -42.13
CA PHE A 5 -15.33 -2.28 -42.40
C PHE A 5 -14.33 -3.44 -42.23
N CYS A 6 -14.86 -4.60 -41.86
CA CYS A 6 -14.08 -5.82 -41.69
C CYS A 6 -13.49 -6.29 -43.02
N GLN A 7 -12.20 -6.64 -43.01
CA GLN A 7 -11.49 -7.13 -44.20
C GLN A 7 -12.13 -8.37 -44.84
N ASN A 8 -12.72 -9.26 -44.03
CA ASN A 8 -13.42 -10.46 -44.52
C ASN A 8 -14.90 -10.20 -44.87
N HIS A 9 -15.49 -9.12 -44.35
CA HIS A 9 -16.93 -8.87 -44.44
C HIS A 9 -17.17 -7.38 -44.75
N SER A 10 -17.34 -7.06 -46.04
CA SER A 10 -17.52 -5.68 -46.50
C SER A 10 -18.79 -4.99 -45.97
N SER A 11 -19.76 -5.77 -45.49
CA SER A 11 -21.02 -5.26 -44.92
C SER A 11 -20.98 -5.08 -43.39
N ILE A 12 -19.94 -5.56 -42.71
CA ILE A 12 -19.86 -5.55 -41.24
C ILE A 12 -18.81 -4.53 -40.79
N PRO A 13 -19.13 -3.60 -39.88
CA PRO A 13 -18.15 -2.65 -39.36
C PRO A 13 -17.06 -3.36 -38.55
N SER A 14 -15.82 -2.91 -38.69
CA SER A 14 -14.69 -3.44 -37.91
C SER A 14 -14.70 -2.89 -36.48
N ILE A 15 -14.23 -3.69 -35.50
CA ILE A 15 -14.18 -3.30 -34.09
C ILE A 15 -12.74 -3.05 -33.63
N HIS A 16 -11.81 -3.97 -33.96
CA HIS A 16 -10.40 -3.86 -33.61
C HIS A 16 -9.50 -4.22 -34.79
N ALA A 17 -8.27 -3.74 -34.76
CA ALA A 17 -7.23 -4.13 -35.71
C ALA A 17 -6.43 -5.32 -35.16
N CYS A 18 -6.00 -6.21 -36.05
CA CYS A 18 -5.09 -7.30 -35.71
C CYS A 18 -3.72 -6.73 -35.28
N HIS A 19 -3.18 -7.18 -34.14
CA HIS A 19 -1.90 -6.71 -33.65
C HIS A 19 -0.74 -6.98 -34.62
N HIS A 20 -0.78 -8.12 -35.31
CA HIS A 20 0.29 -8.54 -36.21
C HIS A 20 0.23 -7.89 -37.59
N CYS A 21 -0.92 -7.94 -38.27
CA CYS A 21 -1.05 -7.44 -39.65
C CYS A 21 -1.64 -6.03 -39.77
N ALA A 22 -2.08 -5.41 -38.66
CA ALA A 22 -2.69 -4.08 -38.59
C ALA A 22 -3.99 -3.86 -39.38
N GLU A 23 -4.54 -4.91 -40.01
CA GLU A 23 -5.83 -4.85 -40.72
C GLU A 23 -7.01 -4.89 -39.74
N SER A 24 -8.13 -4.29 -40.13
CA SER A 24 -9.35 -4.15 -39.31
C SER A 24 -10.32 -5.32 -39.49
N PHE A 25 -10.79 -5.90 -38.38
CA PHE A 25 -11.70 -7.06 -38.38
C PHE A 25 -12.92 -6.87 -37.46
N CYS A 26 -14.00 -7.60 -37.75
CA CYS A 26 -15.15 -7.72 -36.83
C CYS A 26 -14.84 -8.71 -35.69
N ALA A 27 -15.70 -8.76 -34.65
CA ALA A 27 -15.53 -9.66 -33.50
C ALA A 27 -15.37 -11.13 -33.91
N ASP A 28 -16.15 -11.60 -34.89
CA ASP A 28 -16.13 -13.02 -35.32
C ASP A 28 -14.84 -13.43 -36.04
N CYS A 29 -14.08 -12.45 -36.56
CA CYS A 29 -12.82 -12.70 -37.27
C CYS A 29 -11.58 -12.52 -36.39
N LEU A 30 -11.75 -12.12 -35.13
CA LEU A 30 -10.68 -11.90 -34.17
C LEU A 30 -10.64 -13.02 -33.12
N VAL A 31 -9.44 -13.34 -32.69
CA VAL A 31 -9.12 -14.23 -31.57
C VAL A 31 -8.41 -13.38 -30.52
N GLU A 32 -8.84 -13.52 -29.27
CA GLU A 32 -8.26 -12.82 -28.12
C GLU A 32 -7.00 -13.57 -27.63
N GLY A 33 -5.85 -12.89 -27.66
CA GLY A 33 -4.61 -13.31 -27.01
C GLY A 33 -4.52 -12.77 -25.57
N GLU A 34 -3.39 -13.01 -24.88
CA GLU A 34 -3.24 -12.55 -23.48
C GLU A 34 -3.32 -11.03 -23.33
N GLU A 35 -2.77 -10.27 -24.29
CA GLU A 35 -2.76 -8.80 -24.26
C GLU A 35 -3.42 -8.13 -25.47
N HIS A 36 -3.52 -8.83 -26.61
CA HIS A 36 -3.90 -8.25 -27.89
C HIS A 36 -4.85 -9.15 -28.70
N TYR A 37 -5.52 -8.59 -29.71
CA TYR A 37 -6.38 -9.33 -30.64
C TYR A 37 -5.65 -9.67 -31.96
N PHE A 38 -5.89 -10.87 -32.47
CA PHE A 38 -5.27 -11.41 -33.69
C PHE A 38 -6.32 -11.93 -34.66
N CYS A 39 -6.13 -11.81 -35.96
CA CYS A 39 -7.07 -12.38 -36.94
C CYS A 39 -6.82 -13.87 -37.19
N MET A 40 -7.79 -14.57 -37.80
CA MET A 40 -7.73 -16.01 -38.10
C MET A 40 -6.70 -16.43 -39.17
N ASN A 41 -5.90 -15.50 -39.71
CA ASN A 41 -4.85 -15.84 -40.67
C ASN A 41 -3.77 -16.69 -39.98
N PRO A 42 -3.34 -17.85 -40.53
CA PRO A 42 -2.32 -18.71 -39.93
C PRO A 42 -1.04 -18.00 -39.52
N ASP A 43 -0.57 -17.00 -40.27
CA ASP A 43 0.64 -16.24 -39.92
C ASP A 43 0.42 -15.41 -38.65
N CYS A 44 -0.75 -14.78 -38.51
CA CYS A 44 -1.12 -14.00 -37.33
C CYS A 44 -1.36 -14.88 -36.10
N GLN A 45 -1.89 -16.09 -36.30
CA GLN A 45 -2.06 -17.08 -35.23
C GLN A 45 -0.71 -17.60 -34.73
N THR A 46 0.27 -17.76 -35.60
CA THR A 46 1.64 -18.13 -35.21
C THR A 46 2.29 -17.00 -34.39
N ALA A 47 2.14 -15.75 -34.81
CA ALA A 47 2.61 -14.59 -34.05
C ALA A 47 1.95 -14.51 -32.65
N MET A 48 0.64 -14.75 -32.56
CA MET A 48 -0.08 -14.81 -31.28
C MET A 48 0.51 -15.85 -30.32
N GLN A 49 0.88 -17.03 -30.83
CA GLN A 49 1.49 -18.07 -29.99
C GLN A 49 2.85 -17.63 -29.44
N ILE A 50 3.68 -16.99 -30.27
CA ILE A 50 4.97 -16.45 -29.85
C ILE A 50 4.80 -15.36 -28.80
N ASP A 51 3.86 -14.43 -29.01
CA ASP A 51 3.58 -13.35 -28.06
C ASP A 51 3.08 -13.91 -26.72
N ASN A 52 2.16 -14.88 -26.74
CA ASN A 52 1.68 -15.53 -25.51
C ASN A 52 2.81 -16.31 -24.79
N GLU A 53 3.73 -16.92 -25.52
CA GLU A 53 4.91 -17.57 -24.92
C GLU A 53 5.86 -16.54 -24.30
N GLN A 54 6.05 -15.39 -24.95
CA GLN A 54 6.85 -14.29 -24.40
C GLN A 54 6.21 -13.67 -23.18
N VAL A 55 4.89 -13.45 -23.17
CA VAL A 55 4.18 -12.95 -21.98
C VAL A 55 4.22 -13.97 -20.86
N LYS A 56 4.15 -15.28 -21.13
CA LYS A 56 4.38 -16.30 -20.10
C LYS A 56 5.83 -16.37 -19.60
N ALA A 57 6.80 -16.12 -20.47
CA ALA A 57 8.21 -16.07 -20.09
C ALA A 57 8.59 -14.77 -19.35
N ALA A 58 7.92 -13.65 -19.69
CA ALA A 58 8.18 -12.32 -19.15
C ALA A 58 7.31 -12.00 -17.93
N SER A 59 6.12 -12.60 -17.81
CA SER A 59 5.38 -12.66 -16.57
C SER A 59 6.30 -13.36 -15.59
N PRO A 60 6.86 -12.65 -14.61
CA PRO A 60 7.66 -13.27 -13.58
C PRO A 60 6.66 -13.94 -12.64
N GLU A 61 6.01 -15.01 -13.13
CA GLU A 61 5.37 -16.01 -12.35
C GLU A 61 6.49 -16.90 -11.79
N ASN A 62 6.96 -16.59 -10.57
CA ASN A 62 6.26 -16.84 -9.32
C ASN A 62 6.18 -18.33 -8.97
N SER A 63 7.33 -18.99 -8.83
CA SER A 63 7.41 -20.01 -7.78
C SER A 63 8.63 -19.80 -6.88
N GLU A 64 9.82 -19.51 -7.41
CA GLU A 64 10.98 -19.44 -6.52
C GLU A 64 11.14 -18.11 -5.79
N PHE A 65 11.10 -16.97 -6.48
CA PHE A 65 11.38 -15.68 -5.83
C PHE A 65 10.32 -15.30 -4.79
N THR A 66 9.03 -15.53 -5.08
CA THR A 66 7.93 -15.28 -4.13
C THR A 66 7.97 -16.23 -2.94
N VAL A 67 8.37 -17.50 -3.14
CA VAL A 67 8.55 -18.47 -2.04
C VAL A 67 9.76 -18.14 -1.18
N VAL A 68 10.86 -17.69 -1.79
CA VAL A 68 12.05 -17.22 -1.05
C VAL A 68 11.72 -15.97 -0.24
N MET A 69 11.03 -14.99 -0.84
CA MET A 69 10.69 -13.75 -0.16
C MET A 69 9.67 -13.96 0.97
N THR A 70 8.71 -14.87 0.81
CA THR A 70 7.77 -15.23 1.89
C THR A 70 8.44 -15.99 3.03
N ARG A 71 9.42 -16.87 2.75
CA ARG A 71 10.25 -17.51 3.80
C ARG A 71 11.13 -16.50 4.53
N PHE A 72 11.78 -15.60 3.79
CA PHE A 72 12.62 -14.55 4.36
C PHE A 72 11.80 -13.63 5.28
N ARG A 73 10.60 -13.21 4.85
CA ARG A 73 9.67 -12.39 5.65
C ARG A 73 9.31 -13.06 6.98
N LYS A 74 9.08 -14.38 7.01
CA LYS A 74 8.77 -15.10 8.25
C LYS A 74 9.96 -15.13 9.21
N LEU A 75 11.16 -15.36 8.69
CA LEU A 75 12.38 -15.39 9.51
C LEU A 75 12.70 -14.01 10.08
N THR A 76 12.70 -12.96 9.25
CA THR A 76 13.00 -11.60 9.71
C THR A 76 11.98 -11.11 10.73
N THR A 77 10.69 -11.37 10.53
CA THR A 77 9.65 -10.99 11.51
C THR A 77 9.91 -11.61 12.88
N GLY A 78 10.31 -12.90 12.94
CA GLY A 78 10.66 -13.56 14.19
C GLY A 78 11.86 -12.93 14.90
N TYR A 79 12.94 -12.66 14.16
CA TYR A 79 14.12 -11.98 14.72
C TYR A 79 13.82 -10.56 15.20
N PHE A 80 12.99 -9.81 14.47
CA PHE A 80 12.56 -8.48 14.87
C PHE A 80 11.80 -8.52 16.20
N ILE A 81 10.85 -9.44 16.37
CA ILE A 81 10.11 -9.62 17.62
C ILE A 81 11.05 -9.97 18.78
N LEU A 82 12.00 -10.88 18.55
CA LEU A 82 12.93 -11.31 19.59
C LEU A 82 13.87 -10.17 20.02
N ALA A 83 14.45 -9.46 19.06
CA ALA A 83 15.27 -8.27 19.30
C ALA A 83 14.47 -7.22 20.08
N TRP A 84 13.18 -7.07 19.74
CA TRP A 84 12.25 -6.17 20.40
C TRP A 84 12.01 -6.45 21.89
N LEU A 85 11.99 -7.72 22.28
CA LEU A 85 11.78 -8.10 23.68
C LEU A 85 13.07 -7.99 24.50
N ILE A 86 14.21 -8.30 23.87
CA ILE A 86 15.50 -8.40 24.55
C ILE A 86 16.15 -7.03 24.71
N ILE A 87 16.17 -6.21 23.64
CA ILE A 87 16.91 -4.93 23.63
C ILE A 87 16.43 -3.96 24.73
N PRO A 88 15.11 -3.69 24.90
CA PRO A 88 14.65 -2.78 25.95
C PRO A 88 14.94 -3.30 27.36
N SER A 89 14.91 -4.61 27.55
CA SER A 89 15.22 -5.25 28.84
C SER A 89 16.69 -5.07 29.21
N VAL A 90 17.59 -5.25 28.24
CA VAL A 90 19.03 -5.05 28.42
C VAL A 90 19.35 -3.56 28.65
N ILE A 91 18.74 -2.67 27.87
CA ILE A 91 18.90 -1.21 28.03
C ILE A 91 18.39 -0.77 29.40
N GLY A 92 17.20 -1.22 29.81
CA GLY A 92 16.62 -0.90 31.12
C GLY A 92 17.50 -1.35 32.28
N ALA A 93 18.07 -2.56 32.21
CA ALA A 93 19.01 -3.05 33.22
C ALA A 93 20.30 -2.20 33.27
N PHE A 94 20.80 -1.75 32.12
CA PHE A 94 21.99 -0.90 32.04
C PHE A 94 21.74 0.51 32.59
N ILE A 95 20.59 1.11 32.30
CA ILE A 95 20.21 2.43 32.81
C ILE A 95 20.01 2.40 34.33
N ASN A 96 19.28 1.40 34.84
CA ASN A 96 18.99 1.26 36.28
C ASN A 96 20.29 1.14 37.11
N LYS A 97 21.31 0.47 36.58
CA LYS A 97 22.60 0.32 37.27
C LYS A 97 23.36 1.64 37.41
N ASN A 98 23.23 2.55 36.44
CA ASN A 98 24.05 3.77 36.37
C ASN A 98 23.33 5.02 36.90
N TYR A 99 22.00 5.01 36.99
CA TYR A 99 21.21 6.17 37.39
C TYR A 99 20.21 5.79 38.48
N SER A 100 20.63 5.91 39.73
CA SER A 100 19.83 5.56 40.92
C SER A 100 18.75 6.60 41.30
N GLY A 101 18.50 7.62 40.46
CA GLY A 101 17.58 8.72 40.78
C GLY A 101 16.74 9.26 39.63
N SER A 102 16.75 8.61 38.45
CA SER A 102 15.98 9.07 37.29
C SER A 102 14.57 8.46 37.26
N TYR A 103 13.55 9.32 37.26
CA TYR A 103 12.11 8.99 37.16
C TYR A 103 11.67 8.33 35.84
N LEU A 104 12.61 8.07 34.91
CA LEU A 104 12.38 7.16 33.80
C LEU A 104 12.38 5.74 34.33
N ASN A 105 11.32 5.41 35.08
CA ASN A 105 11.04 4.05 35.51
C ASN A 105 11.09 3.17 34.27
N SER A 106 11.89 2.10 34.32
CA SER A 106 12.02 1.06 33.28
C SER A 106 10.67 0.69 32.64
N THR A 107 9.60 0.73 33.44
CA THR A 107 8.19 0.58 33.06
C THR A 107 7.75 1.46 31.88
N TRP A 108 8.12 2.75 31.84
CA TRP A 108 7.74 3.66 30.75
C TRP A 108 8.42 3.32 29.43
N LEU A 109 9.69 2.89 29.48
CA LEU A 109 10.41 2.43 28.30
C LEU A 109 9.72 1.18 27.73
N THR A 110 9.33 0.24 28.60
CA THR A 110 8.55 -0.94 28.19
C THR A 110 7.21 -0.57 27.57
N VAL A 111 6.49 0.41 28.12
CA VAL A 111 5.19 0.86 27.59
C VAL A 111 5.33 1.53 26.22
N LEU A 112 6.27 2.47 26.07
CA LEU A 112 6.57 3.10 24.77
C LEU A 112 6.98 2.06 23.75
N CYS A 113 7.75 1.07 24.21
CA CYS A 113 8.05 -0.07 23.40
C CYS A 113 6.72 -0.76 22.99
N VAL A 114 5.97 -1.37 23.89
CA VAL A 114 4.76 -2.14 23.52
C VAL A 114 3.81 -1.37 22.59
N TYR A 115 3.62 -0.06 22.81
CA TYR A 115 2.84 0.81 21.91
C TYR A 115 3.40 0.88 20.48
N SER A 116 4.71 1.09 20.32
CA SER A 116 5.38 1.18 19.01
C SER A 116 5.27 -0.14 18.23
N PHE A 117 5.34 -1.28 18.94
CA PHE A 117 5.17 -2.60 18.34
C PHE A 117 3.74 -2.85 17.87
N ILE A 118 2.74 -2.48 18.70
CA ILE A 118 1.33 -2.57 18.32
C ILE A 118 1.07 -1.71 17.08
N ALA A 119 1.56 -0.47 17.06
CA ALA A 119 1.43 0.42 15.90
C ALA A 119 2.05 -0.19 14.63
N TRP A 120 3.24 -0.80 14.74
CA TRP A 120 3.89 -1.49 13.63
C TRP A 120 3.07 -2.69 13.13
N LEU A 121 2.53 -3.53 14.03
CA LEU A 121 1.66 -4.65 13.65
C LEU A 121 0.41 -4.21 12.91
N PHE A 122 -0.24 -3.14 13.39
CA PHE A 122 -1.40 -2.55 12.72
C PHE A 122 -1.02 -2.02 11.33
N TYR A 123 0.13 -1.36 11.21
CA TYR A 123 0.60 -0.82 9.94
C TYR A 123 0.99 -1.91 8.94
N SER A 124 1.71 -2.94 9.37
CA SER A 124 2.07 -4.07 8.51
C SER A 124 0.84 -4.87 8.08
N SER A 125 -0.17 -4.97 8.94
CA SER A 125 -1.47 -5.57 8.60
C SER A 125 -2.25 -4.70 7.62
N LEU A 126 -2.15 -3.37 7.73
CA LEU A 126 -2.81 -2.43 6.82
C LEU A 126 -2.21 -2.49 5.42
N ASP A 127 -0.90 -2.70 5.28
CA ASP A 127 -0.25 -2.81 3.97
C ASP A 127 -0.71 -4.09 3.22
N ASP A 128 -0.77 -5.21 3.94
CA ASP A 128 -1.35 -6.46 3.43
C ASP A 128 -2.87 -6.28 3.13
N ALA A 129 -3.60 -5.49 3.92
CA ALA A 129 -5.02 -5.17 3.67
C ALA A 129 -5.23 -4.23 2.47
N LEU A 130 -4.37 -3.22 2.29
CA LEU A 130 -4.38 -2.26 1.18
C LEU A 130 -4.08 -2.94 -0.15
N SER A 131 -3.19 -3.93 -0.17
CA SER A 131 -2.93 -4.73 -1.37
C SER A 131 -4.14 -5.59 -1.77
N ARG A 132 -4.85 -6.18 -0.80
CA ARG A 132 -6.12 -6.89 -1.02
C ARG A 132 -7.24 -5.94 -1.45
N PHE A 133 -7.31 -4.76 -0.84
CA PHE A 133 -8.27 -3.72 -1.20
C PHE A 133 -8.05 -3.23 -2.63
N ARG A 134 -6.80 -3.04 -3.07
CA ARG A 134 -6.47 -2.71 -4.47
C ARG A 134 -6.94 -3.79 -5.46
N ARG A 135 -6.79 -5.07 -5.12
CA ARG A 135 -7.31 -6.18 -5.96
C ARG A 135 -8.84 -6.17 -6.01
N LEU A 136 -9.50 -5.98 -4.87
CA LEU A 136 -10.96 -5.88 -4.80
C LEU A 136 -11.49 -4.65 -5.55
N ALA A 137 -10.84 -3.49 -5.43
CA ALA A 137 -11.22 -2.28 -6.16
C ALA A 137 -11.12 -2.46 -7.68
N ARG A 138 -10.11 -3.18 -8.19
CA ARG A 138 -10.04 -3.55 -9.62
C ARG A 138 -11.17 -4.47 -10.04
N ILE A 139 -11.52 -5.47 -9.22
CA ILE A 139 -12.64 -6.37 -9.50
C ILE A 139 -13.96 -5.60 -9.51
N PHE A 140 -14.19 -4.73 -8.52
CA PHE A 140 -15.36 -3.85 -8.47
C PHE A 140 -15.41 -2.91 -9.67
N TYR A 141 -14.28 -2.36 -10.10
CA TYR A 141 -14.19 -1.52 -11.29
C TYR A 141 -14.55 -2.29 -12.56
N LEU A 142 -14.03 -3.51 -12.73
CA LEU A 142 -14.37 -4.36 -13.88
C LEU A 142 -15.85 -4.78 -13.88
N LEU A 143 -16.41 -5.08 -12.71
CA LEU A 143 -17.84 -5.38 -12.56
C LEU A 143 -18.70 -4.14 -12.84
N ALA A 144 -18.30 -2.96 -12.35
CA ALA A 144 -18.99 -1.71 -12.62
C ALA A 144 -18.92 -1.34 -14.11
N ALA A 145 -17.77 -1.52 -14.75
CA ALA A 145 -17.60 -1.32 -16.18
C ALA A 145 -18.46 -2.30 -17.01
N ALA A 146 -18.52 -3.58 -16.61
CA ALA A 146 -19.40 -4.58 -17.24
C ALA A 146 -20.89 -4.25 -17.07
N LEU A 147 -21.29 -3.72 -15.90
CA LEU A 147 -22.66 -3.28 -15.64
C LEU A 147 -23.02 -2.01 -16.43
N ILE A 148 -22.10 -1.04 -16.52
CA ILE A 148 -22.33 0.24 -17.22
C ILE A 148 -22.29 0.05 -18.75
N GLY A 149 -21.60 -0.98 -19.26
CA GLY A 149 -21.67 -1.38 -20.68
C GLY A 149 -23.09 -1.66 -21.19
N SER A 150 -24.07 -1.86 -20.29
CA SER A 150 -25.48 -2.03 -20.65
C SER A 150 -26.31 -0.73 -20.69
N ALA A 151 -25.76 0.41 -20.23
CA ALA A 151 -26.47 1.68 -20.11
C ALA A 151 -25.70 2.85 -20.74
N GLY A 152 -25.95 3.11 -22.03
CA GLY A 152 -25.87 4.42 -22.68
C GLY A 152 -24.58 5.25 -22.55
N VAL A 153 -23.87 5.40 -23.66
CA VAL A 153 -22.59 6.13 -23.87
C VAL A 153 -22.53 7.58 -23.31
N ALA A 154 -23.65 8.23 -23.04
CA ALA A 154 -23.69 9.61 -22.55
C ALA A 154 -23.19 9.77 -21.09
N SER A 155 -23.34 8.75 -20.24
CA SER A 155 -22.89 8.79 -18.84
C SER A 155 -21.39 8.50 -18.67
N PHE A 156 -20.76 7.91 -19.69
CA PHE A 156 -19.37 7.44 -19.66
C PHE A 156 -18.36 8.61 -19.70
N ASN A 157 -18.68 9.69 -20.42
CA ASN A 157 -17.79 10.84 -20.60
C ASN A 157 -17.66 11.71 -19.33
N LEU A 158 -18.70 11.81 -18.51
CA LEU A 158 -18.63 12.54 -17.25
C LEU A 158 -17.87 11.73 -16.18
N MET A 159 -17.98 10.41 -16.24
CA MET A 159 -17.32 9.46 -15.33
C MET A 159 -15.82 9.35 -15.61
N LEU A 160 -15.39 9.30 -16.87
CA LEU A 160 -13.97 9.35 -17.27
C LEU A 160 -13.25 10.62 -16.79
N LYS A 161 -13.95 11.77 -16.76
CA LYS A 161 -13.39 13.03 -16.23
C LYS A 161 -13.17 12.99 -14.72
N TYR A 162 -14.09 12.39 -13.97
CA TYR A 162 -13.90 12.19 -12.52
C TYR A 162 -12.84 11.14 -12.22
N ASP A 163 -12.75 10.08 -13.03
CA ASP A 163 -11.79 8.99 -12.85
C ASP A 163 -10.35 9.42 -13.16
N LEU A 164 -10.13 10.23 -14.20
CA LEU A 164 -8.82 10.84 -14.47
C LEU A 164 -8.40 11.78 -13.32
N MET A 165 -9.34 12.53 -12.75
CA MET A 165 -9.06 13.42 -11.62
C MET A 165 -8.76 12.63 -10.34
N LEU A 166 -9.43 11.49 -10.12
CA LEU A 166 -9.20 10.61 -8.98
C LEU A 166 -7.88 9.83 -9.12
N GLN A 167 -7.56 9.35 -10.32
CA GLN A 167 -6.28 8.71 -10.62
C GLN A 167 -5.12 9.71 -10.51
N ILE A 168 -5.26 10.94 -11.00
CA ILE A 168 -4.26 12.01 -10.82
C ILE A 168 -4.11 12.37 -9.34
N ASN A 169 -5.19 12.49 -8.56
CA ASN A 169 -5.08 12.75 -7.12
C ASN A 169 -4.47 11.58 -6.36
N MET A 170 -4.80 10.32 -6.71
CA MET A 170 -4.21 9.13 -6.10
C MET A 170 -2.75 8.91 -6.52
N LEU A 171 -2.36 9.31 -7.74
CA LEU A 171 -0.96 9.36 -8.20
C LEU A 171 -0.21 10.51 -7.54
N LEU A 172 -0.79 11.69 -7.38
CA LEU A 172 -0.18 12.80 -6.64
C LEU A 172 0.02 12.43 -5.17
N ILE A 173 -0.99 11.84 -4.52
CA ILE A 173 -0.90 11.37 -3.13
C ILE A 173 0.09 10.19 -3.02
N GLY A 174 0.08 9.26 -3.98
CA GLY A 174 0.99 8.11 -4.01
C GLY A 174 2.45 8.47 -4.31
N HIS A 175 2.70 9.52 -5.09
CA HIS A 175 4.04 9.94 -5.48
C HIS A 175 4.66 11.00 -4.53
N LEU A 176 3.85 11.68 -3.70
CA LEU A 176 4.33 12.62 -2.69
C LEU A 176 4.40 12.11 -1.24
N GLN A 177 3.81 10.96 -0.87
CA GLN A 177 3.53 10.70 0.56
C GLN A 177 3.93 9.36 1.20
N THR A 178 4.76 8.51 0.61
CA THR A 178 5.30 7.38 1.41
C THR A 178 6.66 7.70 2.00
N GLU A 179 7.68 7.99 1.21
CA GLU A 179 9.03 8.20 1.78
C GLU A 179 9.20 9.53 2.52
N GLN A 180 8.62 10.63 2.00
CA GLN A 180 8.71 11.94 2.67
C GLN A 180 7.84 12.00 3.93
N PHE A 181 6.69 11.33 3.95
CA PHE A 181 5.85 11.23 5.14
C PHE A 181 6.52 10.38 6.23
N PHE A 182 7.17 9.28 5.85
CA PHE A 182 7.98 8.47 6.79
C PHE A 182 9.11 9.30 7.40
N LEU A 183 9.83 10.08 6.60
CA LEU A 183 10.92 10.93 7.08
C LEU A 183 10.38 12.04 8.00
N ILE A 184 9.30 12.73 7.61
CA ILE A 184 8.68 13.80 8.41
C ILE A 184 8.11 13.26 9.72
N TRP A 185 7.46 12.09 9.70
CA TRP A 185 6.90 11.45 10.89
C TRP A 185 8.00 10.93 11.83
N ALA A 186 9.07 10.34 11.28
CA ALA A 186 10.22 9.90 12.07
C ALA A 186 10.96 11.08 12.71
N ILE A 187 11.18 12.17 11.96
CA ILE A 187 11.76 13.41 12.48
C ILE A 187 10.84 14.03 13.53
N SER A 188 9.52 14.09 13.28
CA SER A 188 8.56 14.65 14.24
C SER A 188 8.51 13.84 15.54
N SER A 189 8.50 12.50 15.45
CA SER A 189 8.51 11.62 16.63
C SER A 189 9.82 11.71 17.41
N ALA A 190 10.96 11.83 16.70
CA ALA A 190 12.26 12.04 17.34
C ALA A 190 12.33 13.41 18.03
N ILE A 191 11.82 14.47 17.41
CA ILE A 191 11.74 15.83 18.00
C ILE A 191 10.81 15.83 19.21
N TRP A 192 9.62 15.25 19.13
CA TRP A 192 8.70 15.18 20.25
C TRP A 192 9.26 14.34 21.41
N GLY A 193 9.89 13.21 21.11
CA GLY A 193 10.55 12.38 22.12
C GLY A 193 11.68 13.13 22.82
N SER A 194 12.53 13.81 22.06
CA SER A 194 13.66 14.57 22.61
C SER A 194 13.23 15.85 23.35
N CYS A 195 12.22 16.58 22.88
CA CYS A 195 11.62 17.70 23.60
C CYS A 195 10.98 17.26 24.93
N THR A 196 10.30 16.12 24.95
CA THR A 196 9.70 15.58 26.18
C THR A 196 10.77 15.20 27.20
N ILE A 197 11.85 14.54 26.76
CA ILE A 197 13.00 14.21 27.61
C ILE A 197 13.66 15.48 28.13
N PHE A 198 13.90 16.48 27.27
CA PHE A 198 14.51 17.74 27.67
C PHE A 198 13.65 18.50 28.68
N PHE A 199 12.33 18.54 28.47
CA PHE A 199 11.39 19.19 29.39
C PHE A 199 11.40 18.52 30.78
N LEU A 200 11.42 17.18 30.82
CA LEU A 200 11.50 16.42 32.07
C LEU A 200 12.84 16.58 32.78
N MET A 201 13.94 16.74 32.04
CA MET A 201 15.27 16.94 32.63
C MET A 201 15.48 18.35 33.20
N TYR A 202 14.95 19.39 32.55
CA TYR A 202 15.22 20.79 32.92
C TYR A 202 14.17 21.39 33.85
N PHE A 203 12.99 20.77 33.97
CA PHE A 203 11.92 21.26 34.83
C PHE A 203 11.40 20.20 35.81
N PRO A 204 12.27 19.56 36.62
CA PRO A 204 11.82 18.55 37.57
C PRO A 204 10.81 19.09 38.59
N GLY A 205 10.93 20.36 39.00
CA GLY A 205 10.01 20.99 39.96
C GLY A 205 8.60 21.25 39.42
N LEU A 206 8.38 21.22 38.10
CA LEU A 206 7.05 21.40 37.50
C LEU A 206 6.15 20.17 37.73
N VAL A 207 6.75 18.98 37.85
CA VAL A 207 6.04 17.75 38.19
C VAL A 207 5.57 17.80 39.65
N ASP A 208 6.44 18.25 40.56
CA ASP A 208 6.13 18.41 41.99
C ASP A 208 5.04 19.47 42.22
N GLU A 209 5.09 20.58 41.48
CA GLU A 209 4.07 21.64 41.53
C GLU A 209 2.70 21.13 41.04
N PHE A 210 2.69 20.32 39.97
CA PHE A 210 1.48 19.72 39.42
C PHE A 210 0.84 18.72 40.40
N GLU A 211 1.64 17.91 41.08
CA GLU A 211 1.16 17.00 42.14
C GLU A 211 0.62 17.76 43.36
N ARG A 212 1.26 18.86 43.77
CA ARG A 212 0.73 19.74 44.83
C ARG A 212 -0.63 20.33 44.48
N LEU A 213 -0.79 20.81 43.24
CA LEU A 213 -2.05 21.39 42.78
C LEU A 213 -3.18 20.33 42.70
N ASN A 214 -2.86 19.09 42.32
CA ASN A 214 -3.85 18.01 42.27
C ASN A 214 -4.22 17.46 43.65
N SER A 215 -3.27 17.34 44.57
CA SER A 215 -3.54 16.87 45.93
C SER A 215 -4.39 17.86 46.73
N GLY A 216 -4.21 19.17 46.52
CA GLY A 216 -5.00 20.24 47.14
C GLY A 216 -6.48 20.29 46.74
N ARG A 217 -6.85 19.76 45.55
CA ARG A 217 -8.25 19.72 45.10
C ARG A 217 -9.11 18.64 45.77
N SER A 218 -8.50 17.64 46.41
CA SER A 218 -9.26 16.55 47.05
C SER A 218 -9.84 16.91 48.43
N ALA A 219 -9.37 18.01 49.04
CA ALA A 219 -9.73 18.38 50.41
C ALA A 219 -10.98 19.27 50.53
N THR A 220 -11.45 19.91 49.45
CA THR A 220 -12.47 20.97 49.49
C THR A 220 -13.90 20.53 49.11
N THR A 221 -14.16 19.26 48.80
CA THR A 221 -15.50 18.75 48.43
C THR A 221 -16.22 17.95 49.52
N ARG A 222 -15.78 18.03 50.78
CA ARG A 222 -16.60 17.62 51.94
C ARG A 222 -16.98 18.84 52.75
N ASN A 223 -18.08 19.48 52.37
CA ASN A 223 -18.99 20.24 53.23
C ASN A 223 -20.28 20.50 52.47
#